data_AF-A0A442W4B3-F1
#
_entry.id   AF-A0A442W4B3-F1
#
_cell.length_a   1.000
_cell.length_b   1.000
_cell.length_c   1.000
_cell.angle_alpha   90.00
_cell.angle_beta   90.00
_cell.angle_gamma   90.00
#
_symmetry.space_group_name_H-M   'P 1'
#
loop_
_entity.id
_entity.type
_entity.pdbx_description
1 polymer ?
#
loop_
_entity_poly.entity_id
_entity_poly.type
_entity_poly.pdbx_seq_one_letter_code
_entity_poly.pdbx_strand_id
1 'polypeptide(L)' 'MTGSPAFISRLCDADLAALTKRWHERSYRHNELIISHGDTGRDVFFLLEGRARVTLVSADGREIAYRDVEPGDIFGE' A
#
# COMPACT_ATOMS: atom_id res chain seq x y z
N MET A 1 -5.43 -19.78 4.91
CA MET A 1 -5.45 -18.40 4.40
C MET A 1 -4.26 -18.27 3.46
N THR A 2 -4.50 -18.37 2.16
CA THR A 2 -3.45 -18.29 1.14
C THR A 2 -3.16 -16.83 0.88
N GLY A 3 -2.13 -16.28 1.53
CA GLY A 3 -1.63 -14.94 1.20
C GLY A 3 -1.28 -14.90 -0.29
N SER A 4 -1.84 -13.95 -1.02
CA SER A 4 -1.42 -13.68 -2.39
C SER A 4 0.08 -13.37 -2.34
N PRO A 5 0.94 -14.00 -3.17
CA PRO A 5 2.37 -13.70 -3.11
C PRO A 5 2.57 -12.22 -3.38
N ALA A 6 3.30 -11.56 -2.46
CA ALA A 6 3.67 -10.16 -2.48
C ALA A 6 3.93 -9.70 -3.92
N PHE A 7 3.27 -8.63 -4.37
CA PHE A 7 3.35 -8.19 -5.76
C PHE A 7 4.80 -8.00 -6.21
N ILE A 8 5.64 -7.46 -5.32
CA ILE A 8 7.06 -7.21 -5.57
C ILE A 8 7.86 -8.49 -5.88
N SER A 9 7.44 -9.64 -5.35
CA SER A 9 8.09 -10.94 -5.61
C SER A 9 7.89 -11.46 -7.03
N ARG A 10 6.98 -10.84 -7.81
CA ARG A 10 6.70 -11.20 -9.20
C ARG A 10 7.55 -10.42 -10.21
N LEU A 11 8.30 -9.43 -9.74
CA LEU A 11 9.16 -8.61 -10.57
C LEU A 11 10.53 -9.27 -10.70
N CYS A 12 11.12 -9.24 -11.89
CA CYS A 12 12.50 -9.70 -12.07
C CYS A 12 13.49 -8.64 -11.56
N ASP A 13 14.74 -9.04 -11.33
CA ASP A 13 15.79 -8.16 -10.81
C ASP A 13 15.99 -6.89 -11.66
N ALA A 14 15.81 -6.99 -12.98
CA ALA A 14 15.93 -5.85 -13.89
C ALA A 14 14.80 -4.83 -13.70
N ASP A 15 13.56 -5.31 -13.53
CA ASP A 15 12.40 -4.45 -13.27
C ASP A 15 12.51 -3.80 -11.89
N LEU A 16 12.90 -4.60 -10.89
CA LEU A 16 13.14 -4.11 -9.53
C LEU A 16 14.21 -3.02 -9.56
N ALA A 17 15.35 -3.23 -10.22
CA ALA A 17 16.42 -2.25 -10.35
C ALA A 17 15.97 -0.97 -11.10
N ALA A 18 15.09 -1.09 -12.10
CA ALA A 18 14.55 0.04 -12.84
C ALA A 18 13.57 0.88 -12.00
N LEU A 19 12.71 0.22 -11.22
CA LEU A 19 11.89 0.86 -10.20
C LEU A 19 12.76 1.48 -9.11
N THR A 20 13.91 0.85 -8.81
CA THR A 20 14.81 1.27 -7.74
C THR A 20 15.24 2.74 -7.85
N LYS A 21 15.33 3.21 -9.09
CA LYS A 21 15.80 4.53 -9.46
C LYS A 21 14.71 5.60 -9.45
N ARG A 22 13.44 5.23 -9.27
CA ARG A 22 12.28 6.12 -9.48
C ARG A 22 11.35 6.22 -8.29
N TRP A 23 11.25 5.18 -7.48
CA TRP A 23 10.42 5.21 -6.28
C TRP A 23 11.07 6.06 -5.17
N HIS A 24 10.26 6.49 -4.22
CA HIS A 24 10.70 7.25 -3.07
C HIS A 24 10.23 6.53 -1.80
N GLU A 25 11.16 6.27 -0.89
CA GLU A 25 10.83 5.72 0.42
C GLU A 25 10.14 6.79 1.28
N ARG A 26 9.06 6.39 1.96
CA ARG A 26 8.35 7.24 2.91
C ARG A 26 8.05 6.42 4.17
N SER A 27 8.24 7.05 5.32
CA SER A 27 7.92 6.46 6.62
C SER A 27 6.75 7.19 7.24
N TYR A 28 5.86 6.44 7.88
CA TYR A 28 4.64 6.94 8.50
C TYR A 28 4.63 6.52 9.97
N ARG A 29 4.12 7.39 10.84
CA ARG A 29 3.88 7.06 12.24
C ARG A 29 2.67 6.15 12.38
N HIS A 30 2.54 5.54 13.56
CA HIS A 30 1.34 4.79 13.90
C HIS A 30 0.09 5.66 13.73
N ASN A 31 -0.92 5.13 13.02
CA ASN A 31 -2.19 5.80 12.67
C ASN A 31 -2.06 7.06 11.80
N GLU A 32 -0.91 7.27 11.14
CA GLU A 32 -0.79 8.32 10.14
C GLU A 32 -1.46 7.91 8.82
N LEU A 33 -2.19 8.84 8.19
CA LEU A 33 -2.87 8.62 6.93
C LEU A 33 -1.84 8.55 5.79
N ILE A 34 -1.82 7.45 5.04
CA ILE A 34 -0.92 7.28 3.90
C ILE A 34 -1.54 7.85 2.61
N ILE A 35 -2.80 7.49 2.33
CA ILE A 35 -3.57 7.90 1.14
C ILE A 35 -5.02 8.12 1.57
N SER A 36 -5.67 9.16 1.02
CA SER A 36 -7.10 9.39 1.23
C SER A 36 -7.97 8.81 0.11
N HIS A 37 -9.23 8.48 0.39
CA HIS A 37 -10.17 8.12 -0.67
C HIS A 37 -10.41 9.32 -1.59
N GLY A 38 -10.30 9.10 -2.91
CA GLY A 38 -10.49 10.15 -3.92
C GLY A 38 -9.27 11.05 -4.12
N ASP A 39 -8.11 10.71 -3.55
CA ASP A 39 -6.87 11.41 -3.87
C ASP A 39 -6.59 11.33 -5.38
N THR A 40 -6.18 12.46 -5.98
CA THR A 40 -5.85 12.50 -7.42
C THR A 40 -4.43 12.00 -7.72
N GLY A 41 -3.69 11.60 -6.68
CA GLY A 41 -2.39 10.97 -6.82
C GLY A 41 -2.52 9.68 -7.63
N ARG A 42 -1.62 9.48 -8.59
CA ARG A 42 -1.54 8.26 -9.40
C ARG A 42 -0.36 7.39 -8.98
N ASP A 43 0.06 7.55 -7.73
CA ASP A 43 1.21 6.86 -7.17
C ASP A 43 0.78 5.46 -6.72
N VAL A 44 1.61 4.48 -7.04
CA VAL A 44 1.47 3.11 -6.57
C VAL A 44 2.38 2.90 -5.38
N PHE A 45 1.87 2.27 -4.33
CA PHE A 45 2.59 2.05 -3.09
C PHE A 45 2.85 0.56 -2.85
N PHE A 46 4.00 0.28 -2.24
CA PHE A 46 4.36 -1.02 -1.71
C PHE A 46 4.65 -0.89 -0.23
N LEU A 47 4.07 -1.76 0.60
CA LEU A 47 4.43 -1.77 2.01
C LEU A 47 5.77 -2.49 2.19
N LEU A 48 6.82 -1.79 2.62
CA LEU A 48 8.14 -2.40 2.81
C LEU A 48 8.26 -3.11 4.16
N GLU A 49 7.72 -2.49 5.21
CA GLU A 49 7.77 -3.00 6.58
C GLU A 49 6.53 -2.53 7.37
N GLY A 50 6.13 -3.30 8.38
CA GLY A 50 5.04 -2.96 9.29
C GLY A 50 3.68 -3.49 8.85
N ARG A 51 2.62 -2.77 9.19
CA ARG A 51 1.23 -3.11 8.85
C ARG A 51 0.46 -1.83 8.54
N ALA A 52 -0.28 -1.84 7.44
CA ALA A 52 -1.27 -0.80 7.13
C ALA A 52 -2.67 -1.41 7.04
N ARG A 53 -3.69 -0.56 7.18
CA ARG A 53 -5.10 -0.97 7.12
C ARG A 53 -5.87 -0.02 6.23
N VAL A 54 -6.59 -0.59 5.26
CA VAL A 54 -7.55 0.14 4.45
C VAL A 54 -8.85 0.25 5.23
N THR A 55 -9.29 1.47 5.48
CA THR A 55 -10.59 1.77 6.10
C THR A 55 -11.50 2.44 5.08
N LEU A 56 -12.77 2.06 5.10
CA LEU A 56 -13.83 2.76 4.37
C LEU A 56 -14.67 3.51 5.40
N VAL A 57 -14.85 4.80 5.18
CA VAL A 57 -15.78 5.63 5.95
C VAL A 57 -17.08 5.69 5.17
N SER A 58 -18.15 5.14 5.74
CA SER A 58 -19.49 5.26 5.16
C SER A 58 -20.03 6.69 5.28
N ALA A 59 -21.06 7.03 4.50
CA ALA A 59 -21.71 8.35 4.55
C ALA A 59 -22.27 8.72 5.94
N ASP A 60 -22.55 7.72 6.78
CA ASP A 60 -23.04 7.90 8.16
C ASP A 60 -21.89 7.99 9.19
N GLY A 61 -20.64 8.06 8.74
CA GLY A 61 -19.45 8.21 9.59
C GLY A 61 -18.93 6.90 10.20
N ARG A 62 -19.53 5.75 9.89
CA ARG A 62 -19.03 4.45 10.35
C ARG A 62 -17.78 4.03 9.59
N GLU A 63 -16.70 3.78 10.32
CA GLU A 63 -15.49 3.15 9.82
C GLU A 63 -15.66 1.63 9.70
N ILE A 64 -15.34 1.09 8.53
CA ILE A 64 -15.30 -0.34 8.27
C ILE A 64 -13.88 -0.69 7.84
N ALA A 65 -13.21 -1.54 8.61
CA ALA A 65 -11.94 -2.13 8.19
C ALA A 65 -12.19 -3.01 6.97
N TYR A 66 -11.62 -2.61 5.83
CA TYR A 66 -11.85 -3.29 4.56
C TYR A 66 -10.83 -4.40 4.34
N ARG A 67 -9.54 -4.08 4.49
CA ARG A 67 -8.43 -5.00 4.23
C ARG A 67 -7.18 -4.60 5.01
N ASP A 68 -6.45 -5.58 5.51
CA ASP A 68 -5.08 -5.41 5.99
C ASP A 68 -4.08 -5.51 4.83
N VAL A 69 -3.06 -4.65 4.86
CA VAL A 69 -1.95 -4.61 3.90
C VAL A 69 -0.70 -5.13 4.60
N GLU A 70 -0.10 -6.18 4.04
CA GLU A 70 1.10 -6.82 4.57
C GLU A 70 2.37 -6.41 3.80
N PRO A 71 3.58 -6.58 4.37
CA PRO A 71 4.81 -6.28 3.64
C PRO A 71 4.89 -7.00 2.29
N GLY A 72 5.18 -6.24 1.24
CA GLY A 72 5.23 -6.68 -0.14
C GLY A 72 3.90 -6.55 -0.91
N ASP A 73 2.79 -6.23 -0.23
CA ASP A 73 1.53 -5.91 -0.89
C ASP A 73 1.59 -4.57 -1.63
N ILE A 74 0.84 -4.51 -2.72
CA ILE A 74 0.55 -3.30 -3.49
C ILE A 74 -0.77 -2.68 -3.05
N PHE A 75 -0.84 -1.35 -3.00
CA PHE A 75 -2.06 -0.59 -2.73
C PHE A 75 -2.02 0.82 -3.35
N GLY A 76 -3.16 1.50 -3.37
CA GLY A 76 -3.31 2.84 -3.98
C GLY A 76 -3.60 2.83 -5.48
N GLU A 77 -4.03 1.69 -6.03
CA GLU A 77 -4.48 1.55 -7.43
C GLU A 77 -5.82 2.25 -7.72
#